data_AF-A0A522RI55-F1
#
_entry.id   AF-A0A522RI55-F1
#
_cell.length_a   1.000
_cell.length_b   1.000
_cell.length_c   1.000
_cell.angle_alpha   90.00
_cell.angle_beta   90.00
_cell.angle_gamma   90.00
#
_symmetry.space_group_name_H-M   'P 1'
#
loop_
_entity.id
_entity.type
_entity.pdbx_description
1 polymer ?
#
loop_
_entity_poly.entity_id
_entity_poly.type
_entity_poly.pdbx_seq_one_letter_code
_entity_poly.pdbx_strand_id
1 'polypeptide(L)'
;IKEGRDRETRYLFVLGPFMTESERFEISARAANVPNITIVDFLANLETLVANARAIIGMCGYNTFCEVMSFDKRALFVPRTAPRREQSIRAYRAEEFGWVNVLDIEEAKNPSRFRAAVNQLMTSALPSKAVARPDLEGLNRICALTEILLDRFQSVQHAAYPKTARL
;
A
#
# COMPACT_ATOMS: atom_id res chain seq x y z
N ILE A 1 1.48 -25.79 10.45
CA ILE A 1 1.92 -24.61 11.24
C ILE A 1 2.38 -25.09 12.63
N LYS A 2 3.43 -25.92 12.71
CA LYS A 2 3.84 -26.54 14.00
C LYS A 2 5.32 -26.39 14.37
N GLU A 3 6.17 -25.80 13.52
CA GLU A 3 7.57 -25.54 13.88
C GLU A 3 8.08 -24.22 13.30
N GLY A 4 8.79 -23.43 14.13
CA GLY A 4 9.48 -22.20 13.75
C GLY A 4 9.25 -21.03 14.72
N ARG A 5 10.10 -19.98 14.59
CA ARG A 5 10.06 -18.67 15.29
C ARG A 5 8.71 -17.91 15.21
N ASP A 6 7.69 -18.51 14.61
CA ASP A 6 6.37 -17.92 14.34
C ASP A 6 5.52 -17.67 15.59
N ARG A 7 5.82 -18.29 16.75
CA ARG A 7 5.00 -18.12 17.96
C ARG A 7 5.04 -16.71 18.57
N GLU A 8 6.09 -15.93 18.33
CA GLU A 8 6.19 -14.56 18.85
C GLU A 8 5.54 -13.52 17.92
N THR A 9 5.43 -13.82 16.63
CA THR A 9 4.83 -12.90 15.66
C THR A 9 3.32 -12.92 15.80
N ARG A 10 2.72 -11.77 16.13
CA ARG A 10 1.27 -11.59 16.12
C ARG A 10 0.82 -11.12 14.75
N TYR A 11 -0.23 -11.75 14.24
CA TYR A 11 -0.83 -11.41 12.96
C TYR A 11 -2.23 -10.84 13.18
N LEU A 12 -2.49 -9.68 12.57
CA LEU A 12 -3.81 -9.08 12.51
C LEU A 12 -4.32 -9.16 11.07
N PHE A 13 -5.45 -9.85 10.89
CA PHE A 13 -6.13 -10.00 9.63
C PHE A 13 -7.30 -9.03 9.62
N VAL A 14 -7.26 -8.06 8.71
CA VAL A 14 -8.37 -7.13 8.48
C VAL A 14 -9.11 -7.61 7.24
N LEU A 15 -10.38 -7.98 7.40
CA LEU A 15 -11.17 -8.52 6.31
C LEU A 15 -11.66 -7.37 5.39
N GLY A 16 -12.01 -7.75 4.16
CA GLY A 16 -12.50 -6.79 3.18
C GLY A 16 -14.00 -6.53 3.34
N PRO A 17 -14.49 -5.30 3.09
CA PRO A 17 -15.91 -4.97 3.20
C PRO A 17 -16.80 -5.73 2.19
N PHE A 18 -16.20 -6.30 1.14
CA PHE A 18 -16.89 -7.07 0.10
C PHE A 18 -16.79 -8.59 0.30
N MET A 19 -16.16 -9.05 1.38
CA MET A 19 -16.14 -10.47 1.71
C MET A 19 -17.57 -10.93 2.04
N THR A 20 -17.96 -12.11 1.58
CA THR A 20 -19.27 -12.68 1.93
C THR A 20 -19.30 -13.15 3.39
N GLU A 21 -20.48 -13.32 3.96
CA GLU A 21 -20.61 -13.84 5.33
C GLU A 21 -20.04 -15.26 5.47
N SER A 22 -20.23 -16.10 4.44
CA SER A 22 -19.68 -17.46 4.41
C SER A 22 -18.14 -17.44 4.46
N GLU A 23 -17.50 -16.61 3.63
CA GLU A 23 -16.04 -16.48 3.63
C GLU A 23 -15.51 -15.94 4.97
N ARG A 24 -16.18 -14.94 5.56
CA ARG A 24 -15.81 -14.42 6.89
C ARG A 24 -15.89 -15.51 7.95
N PHE A 25 -16.97 -16.29 7.95
CA PHE A 25 -17.17 -17.39 8.89
C PHE A 25 -16.08 -18.45 8.73
N GLU A 26 -15.80 -18.89 7.51
CA GLU A 26 -14.79 -19.91 7.24
C GLU A 26 -13.38 -19.48 7.68
N ILE A 27 -12.99 -18.23 7.37
CA ILE A 27 -11.70 -17.69 7.78
C ILE A 27 -11.61 -17.60 9.30
N SER A 28 -12.67 -17.12 9.96
CA SER A 28 -12.75 -16.99 11.42
C SER A 28 -12.67 -18.35 12.12
N ALA A 29 -13.41 -19.34 11.64
CA ALA A 29 -13.41 -20.69 12.19
C ALA A 29 -12.02 -21.35 12.09
N ARG A 30 -11.30 -21.13 10.98
CA ARG A 30 -9.93 -21.64 10.80
C ARG A 30 -8.94 -20.95 11.72
N ALA A 31 -9.06 -19.64 11.91
CA ALA A 31 -8.15 -18.88 12.75
C ALA A 31 -8.37 -19.09 14.26
N ALA A 32 -9.59 -19.47 14.68
CA ALA A 32 -9.94 -19.69 16.09
C ALA A 32 -8.99 -20.66 16.82
N ASN A 33 -8.37 -21.59 16.09
CA ASN A 33 -7.44 -22.59 16.63
C ASN A 33 -5.95 -22.27 16.36
N VAL A 34 -5.63 -21.09 15.83
CA VAL A 34 -4.26 -20.67 15.54
C VAL A 34 -3.82 -19.62 16.57
N PRO A 35 -2.95 -19.97 17.52
CA PRO A 35 -2.51 -19.04 18.55
C PRO A 35 -1.61 -17.99 17.91
N ASN A 36 -1.93 -16.69 18.05
CA ASN A 36 -1.26 -15.49 17.48
C ASN A 36 -1.98 -14.79 16.32
N ILE A 37 -3.12 -15.30 15.85
CA ILE A 37 -3.94 -14.65 14.83
C ILE A 37 -5.12 -13.93 15.50
N THR A 38 -5.34 -12.67 15.11
CA THR A 38 -6.54 -11.91 15.41
C THR A 38 -7.21 -11.52 14.10
N ILE A 39 -8.53 -11.67 14.03
CA ILE A 39 -9.34 -11.25 12.87
C ILE A 39 -10.20 -10.07 13.30
N VAL A 40 -10.31 -9.08 12.42
CA VAL A 40 -11.25 -7.98 12.54
C VAL A 40 -11.96 -7.76 11.21
N ASP A 41 -13.29 -7.66 11.26
CA ASP A 41 -14.11 -7.52 10.05
C ASP A 41 -13.92 -6.15 9.38
N PHE A 42 -13.90 -5.09 10.18
CA PHE A 42 -13.74 -3.72 9.72
C PHE A 42 -13.04 -2.86 10.77
N LEU A 43 -12.16 -1.97 10.31
CA LEU A 43 -11.44 -1.01 11.14
C LEU A 43 -11.54 0.36 10.47
N ALA A 44 -12.13 1.32 11.20
CA ALA A 44 -12.32 2.67 10.69
C ALA A 44 -10.99 3.42 10.47
N ASN A 45 -9.99 3.18 11.34
CA ASN A 45 -8.72 3.90 11.35
C ASN A 45 -7.54 2.94 11.04
N LEU A 46 -7.57 2.34 9.85
CA LEU A 46 -6.55 1.36 9.43
C LEU A 46 -5.15 1.99 9.38
N GLU A 47 -5.06 3.27 9.04
CA GLU A 47 -3.81 4.02 8.96
C GLU A 47 -3.03 4.04 10.29
N THR A 48 -3.74 4.11 11.43
CA THR A 48 -3.10 4.07 12.75
C THR A 48 -2.49 2.69 13.03
N LEU A 49 -3.16 1.62 12.57
CA LEU A 49 -2.63 0.26 12.68
C LEU A 49 -1.44 0.07 11.75
N VAL A 50 -1.52 0.56 10.51
CA VAL A 50 -0.40 0.49 9.56
C VAL A 50 0.82 1.22 10.12
N ALA A 51 0.64 2.41 10.70
CA ALA A 51 1.71 3.18 11.32
C ALA A 51 2.41 2.44 12.48
N ASN A 52 1.71 1.57 13.21
CA ASN A 52 2.27 0.78 14.31
C ASN A 52 2.69 -0.65 13.89
N ALA A 53 2.30 -1.10 12.70
CA ALA A 53 2.66 -2.41 12.20
C ALA A 53 4.17 -2.48 11.88
N ARG A 54 4.74 -3.68 12.08
CA ARG A 54 6.11 -3.99 11.68
C ARG A 54 6.24 -4.19 10.16
N ALA A 55 5.23 -4.78 9.55
CA ALA A 55 5.16 -5.04 8.12
C ALA A 55 3.69 -5.19 7.69
N ILE A 56 3.43 -4.97 6.41
CA ILE A 56 2.09 -5.07 5.80
C ILE A 56 2.09 -6.18 4.75
N ILE A 57 1.00 -6.94 4.71
CA ILE A 57 0.74 -7.91 3.64
C ILE A 57 -0.61 -7.56 3.03
N GLY A 58 -0.69 -7.47 1.71
CA GLY A 58 -1.93 -7.11 1.04
C GLY A 58 -1.86 -7.25 -0.48
N MET A 59 -2.86 -6.72 -1.19
CA MET A 59 -2.93 -6.86 -2.65
C MET A 59 -2.34 -5.67 -3.43
N CYS A 60 -1.69 -4.71 -2.77
CA CYS A 60 -1.24 -3.46 -3.40
C CYS A 60 -2.39 -2.60 -3.95
N GLY A 61 -3.47 -2.44 -3.17
CA GLY A 61 -4.49 -1.42 -3.41
C GLY A 61 -3.90 -0.01 -3.30
N TYR A 62 -4.55 1.00 -3.90
CA TYR A 62 -4.03 2.37 -3.94
C TYR A 62 -3.78 2.94 -2.54
N ASN A 63 -4.79 2.93 -1.65
CA ASN A 63 -4.66 3.48 -0.30
C ASN A 63 -3.59 2.75 0.52
N THR A 64 -3.65 1.41 0.56
CA THR A 64 -2.65 0.61 1.29
C THR A 64 -1.24 0.85 0.78
N PHE A 65 -1.04 1.02 -0.54
CA PHE A 65 0.26 1.36 -1.08
C PHE A 65 0.73 2.74 -0.60
N CYS A 66 -0.14 3.75 -0.66
CA CYS A 66 0.15 5.08 -0.14
C CYS A 66 0.49 5.05 1.35
N GLU A 67 -0.27 4.34 2.18
CA GLU A 67 0.00 4.18 3.61
C GLU A 67 1.36 3.51 3.87
N VAL A 68 1.67 2.43 3.14
CA VAL A 68 2.97 1.73 3.25
C VAL A 68 4.12 2.68 2.90
N MET A 69 4.00 3.47 1.83
CA MET A 69 5.04 4.42 1.44
C MET A 69 5.16 5.57 2.44
N SER A 70 4.04 6.17 2.86
CA SER A 70 4.00 7.30 3.79
C SER A 70 4.51 6.96 5.18
N PHE A 71 4.24 5.75 5.67
CA PHE A 71 4.70 5.29 6.98
C PHE A 71 5.99 4.46 6.94
N ASP A 72 6.66 4.42 5.78
CA ASP A 72 7.92 3.70 5.56
C ASP A 72 7.88 2.25 6.05
N LYS A 73 6.88 1.49 5.58
CA LYS A 73 6.64 0.12 6.02
C LYS A 73 7.20 -0.91 5.06
N ARG A 74 7.71 -2.00 5.63
CA ARG A 74 7.99 -3.23 4.87
C ARG A 74 6.67 -3.76 4.34
N ALA A 75 6.61 -4.12 3.06
CA ALA A 75 5.43 -4.72 2.50
C ALA A 75 5.73 -5.94 1.63
N LEU A 76 4.90 -6.96 1.78
CA LEU A 76 4.78 -8.06 0.84
C LEU A 76 3.42 -7.93 0.14
N PHE A 77 3.43 -7.72 -1.17
CA PHE A 77 2.20 -7.65 -1.94
C PHE A 77 1.94 -8.94 -2.72
N VAL A 78 0.71 -9.41 -2.65
CA VAL A 78 0.15 -10.50 -3.46
C VAL A 78 -0.96 -9.90 -4.34
N PRO A 79 -0.59 -9.21 -5.43
CA PRO A 79 -1.55 -8.48 -6.23
C PRO A 79 -2.44 -9.44 -7.03
N ARG A 80 -3.74 -9.15 -7.09
CA ARG A 80 -4.62 -9.85 -8.03
C ARG A 80 -4.32 -9.42 -9.46
N THR A 81 -4.47 -10.34 -10.40
CA THR A 81 -4.21 -10.10 -11.84
C THR A 81 -5.48 -9.86 -12.66
N ALA A 82 -6.67 -10.14 -12.11
CA ALA A 82 -7.97 -9.99 -12.76
C ALA A 82 -9.05 -9.42 -11.82
N PRO A 83 -10.13 -8.79 -12.35
CA PRO A 83 -10.29 -8.32 -13.73
C PRO A 83 -9.41 -7.11 -14.10
N ARG A 84 -8.80 -6.42 -13.13
CA ARG A 84 -7.96 -5.23 -13.37
C ARG A 84 -6.53 -5.49 -12.94
N ARG A 85 -5.56 -5.02 -13.73
CA ARG A 85 -4.12 -5.25 -13.53
C ARG A 85 -3.39 -4.15 -12.76
N GLU A 86 -4.07 -3.06 -12.40
CA GLU A 86 -3.45 -1.90 -11.74
C GLU A 86 -2.70 -2.26 -10.45
N GLN A 87 -3.22 -3.23 -9.69
CA GLN A 87 -2.57 -3.74 -8.47
C GLN A 87 -1.23 -4.41 -8.79
N SER A 88 -1.20 -5.30 -9.80
CA SER A 88 0.04 -5.94 -10.26
C SER A 88 1.03 -4.93 -10.81
N ILE A 89 0.58 -4.01 -11.68
CA ILE A 89 1.45 -2.98 -12.27
C ILE A 89 2.11 -2.17 -11.16
N ARG A 90 1.35 -1.71 -10.17
CA ARG A 90 1.89 -0.95 -9.03
C ARG A 90 2.88 -1.76 -8.21
N ALA A 91 2.52 -3.00 -7.85
CA ALA A 91 3.35 -3.87 -7.02
C ALA A 91 4.69 -4.17 -7.69
N TYR A 92 4.68 -4.65 -8.93
CA TYR A 92 5.91 -5.01 -9.65
C TYR A 92 6.78 -3.78 -9.97
N ARG A 93 6.18 -2.63 -10.32
CA ARG A 93 6.96 -1.39 -10.48
C ARG A 93 7.63 -0.94 -9.18
N ALA A 94 6.94 -1.05 -8.05
CA ALA A 94 7.52 -0.70 -6.76
C ALA A 94 8.63 -1.69 -6.34
N GLU A 95 8.50 -2.97 -6.69
CA GLU A 95 9.55 -3.97 -6.48
C GLU A 95 10.80 -3.70 -7.33
N GLU A 96 10.65 -3.26 -8.59
CA GLU A 96 11.77 -2.84 -9.44
C GLU A 96 12.61 -1.72 -8.78
N PHE A 97 11.99 -0.83 -8.01
CA PHE A 97 12.67 0.22 -7.24
C PHE A 97 13.16 -0.24 -5.87
N GLY A 98 12.90 -1.49 -5.48
CA GLY A 98 13.26 -2.05 -4.17
C GLY A 98 12.43 -1.53 -3.02
N TRP A 99 11.24 -0.99 -3.27
CA TRP A 99 10.37 -0.44 -2.22
C TRP A 99 9.62 -1.51 -1.45
N VAL A 100 9.27 -2.61 -2.13
CA VAL A 100 8.41 -3.68 -1.60
C VAL A 100 8.86 -5.03 -2.13
N ASN A 101 8.36 -6.10 -1.51
CA ASN A 101 8.46 -7.46 -2.06
C ASN A 101 7.14 -7.85 -2.70
N VAL A 102 7.19 -8.66 -3.76
CA VAL A 102 6.00 -9.21 -4.42
C VAL A 102 6.06 -10.73 -4.43
N LEU A 103 4.91 -11.35 -4.23
CA LEU A 103 4.71 -12.77 -4.48
C LEU A 103 3.52 -12.93 -5.42
N ASP A 104 3.71 -13.69 -6.50
CA ASP A 104 2.65 -13.96 -7.43
C ASP A 104 1.48 -14.68 -6.75
N ILE A 105 0.24 -14.41 -7.19
CA ILE A 105 -0.97 -14.95 -6.56
C ILE A 105 -1.06 -16.47 -6.66
N GLU A 106 -0.53 -17.08 -7.73
CA GLU A 106 -0.50 -18.53 -7.88
C GLU A 106 0.58 -19.15 -6.98
N GLU A 107 1.73 -18.48 -6.82
CA GLU A 107 2.75 -18.92 -5.87
C GLU A 107 2.30 -18.78 -4.42
N ALA A 108 1.53 -17.73 -4.10
CA ALA A 108 0.98 -17.49 -2.76
C ALA A 108 0.00 -18.59 -2.31
N LYS A 109 -0.61 -19.34 -3.24
CA LYS A 109 -1.43 -20.52 -2.90
C LYS A 109 -0.61 -21.65 -2.29
N ASN A 110 0.71 -21.68 -2.50
CA ASN A 110 1.59 -22.65 -1.87
C ASN A 110 2.00 -22.17 -0.47
N PRO A 111 1.59 -22.86 0.62
CA PRO A 111 1.86 -22.40 1.98
C PRO A 111 3.34 -22.26 2.32
N SER A 112 4.20 -23.13 1.75
CA SER A 112 5.64 -23.09 2.00
C SER A 112 6.29 -21.87 1.33
N ARG A 113 5.86 -21.52 0.11
CA ARG A 113 6.31 -20.32 -0.61
C ARG A 113 5.84 -19.06 0.09
N PHE A 114 4.56 -18.99 0.46
CA PHE A 114 4.00 -17.85 1.18
C PHE A 114 4.73 -17.61 2.50
N ARG A 115 4.94 -18.68 3.30
CA ARG A 115 5.69 -18.57 4.56
C ARG A 115 7.14 -18.11 4.36
N ALA A 116 7.81 -18.59 3.31
CA ALA A 116 9.17 -18.14 3.00
C ALA A 116 9.21 -16.63 2.70
N ALA A 117 8.25 -16.13 1.91
CA ALA A 117 8.12 -14.70 1.61
C ALA A 117 7.84 -13.86 2.87
N VAL A 118 6.96 -14.33 3.77
CA VAL A 118 6.68 -13.67 5.06
C VAL A 118 7.92 -13.63 5.96
N ASN A 119 8.69 -14.73 6.01
CA ASN A 119 9.94 -14.75 6.78
C ASN A 119 10.98 -13.77 6.22
N GLN A 120 11.12 -13.71 4.89
CA GLN A 120 12.02 -12.76 4.23
C GLN A 120 11.61 -11.31 4.52
N LEU A 121 10.31 -11.01 4.46
CA LEU A 121 9.75 -9.68 4.70
C LEU A 121 10.27 -9.06 6.00
N MET A 122 10.43 -9.84 7.07
CA MET A 122 10.86 -9.34 8.37
C MET A 122 12.30 -8.82 8.40
N THR A 123 13.09 -9.16 7.38
CA THR A 123 14.49 -8.77 7.19
C THR A 123 14.69 -7.81 6.01
N SER A 124 13.66 -7.57 5.20
CA SER A 124 13.73 -6.65 4.06
C SER A 124 14.09 -5.23 4.49
N ALA A 125 14.69 -4.47 3.56
CA ALA A 125 14.91 -3.05 3.74
C ALA A 125 13.58 -2.28 3.84
N LEU A 126 13.61 -1.11 4.46
CA LEU A 126 12.48 -0.17 4.42
C LEU A 126 12.47 0.57 3.07
N PRO A 127 11.31 1.00 2.55
CA PRO A 127 11.22 1.80 1.32
C PRO A 127 12.19 3.01 1.31
N SER A 128 12.35 3.70 2.43
CA SER A 128 13.26 4.85 2.58
C SER A 128 14.74 4.52 2.42
N LYS A 129 15.10 3.24 2.52
CA LYS A 129 16.47 2.71 2.36
C LYS A 129 16.75 2.25 0.93
N ALA A 130 15.76 2.27 0.04
CA ALA A 130 15.98 2.01 -1.37
C ALA A 130 16.86 3.09 -2.02
N VAL A 131 17.57 2.70 -3.09
CA VAL A 131 18.47 3.61 -3.84
C VAL A 131 17.66 4.74 -4.48
N ALA A 132 16.57 4.40 -5.17
CA ALA A 132 15.58 5.36 -5.63
C ALA A 132 14.53 5.51 -4.52
N ARG A 133 14.42 6.69 -3.90
CA ARG A 133 13.40 6.92 -2.86
C ARG A 133 12.05 7.31 -3.49
N PRO A 134 10.91 6.90 -2.91
CA PRO A 134 9.61 7.41 -3.31
C PRO A 134 9.54 8.93 -3.12
N ASP A 135 9.11 9.64 -4.16
CA ASP A 135 8.77 11.07 -4.08
C ASP A 135 7.30 11.20 -3.65
N LEU A 136 7.07 11.70 -2.44
CA LEU A 136 5.74 11.88 -1.85
C LEU A 136 5.28 13.34 -1.86
N GLU A 137 6.05 14.26 -2.46
CA GLU A 137 5.77 15.70 -2.50
C GLU A 137 4.87 16.11 -3.67
N GLY A 138 4.11 15.15 -4.21
CA GLY A 138 3.28 15.34 -5.40
C GLY A 138 2.29 16.50 -5.26
N LEU A 139 1.64 16.64 -4.10
CA LEU A 139 0.69 17.72 -3.85
C LEU A 139 1.38 19.09 -3.90
N ASN A 140 2.48 19.24 -3.17
CA ASN A 140 3.25 20.49 -3.15
C ASN A 140 3.74 20.87 -4.56
N ARG A 141 4.18 19.89 -5.35
CA ARG A 141 4.57 20.11 -6.75
C ARG A 141 3.40 20.54 -7.62
N ILE A 142 2.22 19.92 -7.48
CA ILE A 142 1.03 20.31 -8.25
C ILE A 142 0.58 21.73 -7.90
N CYS A 143 0.60 22.11 -6.62
CA CYS A 143 0.30 23.47 -6.18
C CYS A 143 1.24 24.48 -6.84
N ALA A 144 2.56 24.26 -6.72
CA ALA A 144 3.56 25.13 -7.33
C ALA A 144 3.42 25.26 -8.86
N LEU A 145 3.14 24.16 -9.55
CA LEU A 145 2.92 24.19 -11.01
C LEU A 145 1.64 24.95 -11.39
N THR A 146 0.60 24.83 -10.57
CA THR A 146 -0.68 25.51 -10.79
C THR A 146 -0.54 27.02 -10.61
N GLU A 147 0.19 27.48 -9.59
CA GLU A 147 0.51 28.89 -9.39
C GLU A 147 1.24 29.49 -10.61
N ILE A 148 2.27 28.80 -11.10
CA ILE A 148 3.01 29.23 -12.31
C ILE A 148 2.09 29.36 -13.53
N LEU A 149 1.17 28.41 -13.73
CA LEU A 149 0.24 28.45 -14.85
C LEU A 149 -0.78 29.57 -14.70
N LEU A 150 -1.26 29.83 -13.49
CA LEU A 150 -2.21 30.91 -13.21
C LEU A 150 -1.57 32.28 -13.48
N ASP A 151 -0.34 32.51 -13.02
CA ASP A 151 0.40 33.76 -13.27
C ASP A 151 0.64 34.01 -14.76
N ARG A 152 0.98 32.94 -15.51
CA ARG A 152 1.11 33.01 -16.97
C ARG A 152 -0.21 33.35 -17.65
N PHE A 153 -1.31 32.76 -17.20
CA PHE A 153 -2.63 33.05 -17.76
C PHE A 153 -3.04 34.52 -17.52
N GLN A 154 -2.82 35.02 -16.31
CA GLN A 154 -3.15 36.41 -15.94
C GLN A 154 -2.29 37.44 -16.68
N SER A 155 -1.00 37.16 -16.87
CA SER A 155 -0.10 38.03 -17.63
C SER A 155 -0.47 38.09 -19.11
N VAL A 156 -0.83 36.96 -19.73
CA VAL A 156 -1.35 36.92 -21.11
C VAL A 156 -2.69 37.66 -21.23
N GLN A 157 -3.61 37.51 -20.27
CA GLN A 157 -4.87 38.27 -20.26
C GLN A 157 -4.65 39.78 -20.12
N HIS A 158 -3.77 40.22 -19.21
CA HIS A 158 -3.44 41.64 -19.06
C HIS A 158 -2.79 42.23 -20.31
N ALA A 159 -1.93 41.46 -20.99
CA ALA A 159 -1.31 41.88 -22.25
C ALA A 159 -2.33 41.94 -23.41
N ALA A 160 -3.31 41.04 -23.44
CA ALA A 160 -4.34 40.99 -24.49
C ALA A 160 -5.45 42.05 -24.32
N TYR A 161 -5.76 42.44 -23.08
CA TYR A 161 -6.73 43.48 -22.75
C TYR A 161 -6.18 44.40 -21.66
N PRO A 162 -5.29 45.35 -22.02
CA PRO A 162 -4.85 46.36 -21.06
C PRO A 162 -6.08 47.15 -20.63
N LYS A 163 -6.37 47.18 -19.32
CA LYS A 163 -7.43 48.01 -18.77
C LYS A 163 -7.22 49.43 -19.29
N THR A 164 -8.12 49.89 -20.16
CA THR A 164 -8.13 51.28 -20.62
C THR A 164 -8.25 52.16 -19.39
N ALA A 165 -7.21 52.98 -19.15
CA ALA A 165 -7.20 53.97 -18.10
C ALA A 165 -8.44 54.85 -18.24
N ARG A 166 -9.31 54.84 -17.22
CA ARG A 166 -10.39 55.82 -17.10
C ARG A 166 -9.74 57.18 -16.83
N LEU A 167 -9.95 58.12 -17.75
CA LEU A 167 -9.82 59.56 -17.51
C LEU A 167 -10.93 60.02 -16.56
#